data_AF-A0A101XAE3-F1
#
_entry.id   AF-A0A101XAE3-F1
#
_cell.length_a   1.000
_cell.length_b   1.000
_cell.length_c   1.000
_cell.angle_alpha   90.00
_cell.angle_beta   90.00
_cell.angle_gamma   90.00
#
_symmetry.space_group_name_H-M   'P 1'
#
loop_
_entity.id
_entity.type
_entity.pdbx_description
1 polymer ?
#
loop_
_entity_poly.entity_id
_entity_poly.type
_entity_poly.pdbx_seq_one_letter_code
_entity_poly.pdbx_strand_id
1 'polypeptide(L)' 'MPRSKSGVRMMLISVHIPRRMLEGLDELAKSGLFPSRSEAIRVAVRDLLTKERERRRGSGVRRE' A
#
# COMPACT_ATOMS: atom_id res chain seq x y z
N MET A 1 -18.74 -5.72 -27.45
CA MET A 1 -18.82 -5.70 -25.97
C MET A 1 -17.88 -4.62 -25.43
N PRO A 2 -18.35 -3.39 -25.10
CA PRO A 2 -17.46 -2.32 -24.70
C PRO A 2 -17.48 -2.12 -23.17
N ARG A 3 -16.29 -2.12 -22.56
CA ARG A 3 -15.72 -0.95 -21.88
C ARG A 3 -14.35 -1.36 -21.33
N SER A 4 -13.32 -1.01 -22.09
CA SER A 4 -12.01 -0.68 -21.54
C SER A 4 -12.24 0.36 -20.44
N LYS A 5 -12.18 -0.08 -19.17
CA LYS A 5 -11.72 0.83 -18.13
C LYS A 5 -10.21 0.84 -18.28
N SER A 6 -9.65 2.00 -18.60
CA SER A 6 -8.26 2.35 -18.38
C SER A 6 -7.94 2.27 -16.88
N GLY A 7 -8.06 1.06 -16.33
CA GLY A 7 -7.79 0.76 -14.95
C GLY A 7 -6.29 0.76 -14.77
N VAL A 8 -5.83 1.45 -13.72
CA VAL A 8 -4.47 1.35 -13.23
C VAL A 8 -4.05 -0.12 -13.27
N ARG A 9 -3.11 -0.45 -14.17
CA ARG A 9 -2.67 -1.84 -14.36
C ARG A 9 -1.97 -2.28 -13.07
N MET A 10 -2.63 -3.13 -12.30
CA MET A 10 -2.02 -3.79 -11.15
C MET A 10 -1.08 -4.88 -11.68
N MET A 11 0.17 -4.88 -11.22
CA MET A 11 1.13 -5.93 -11.54
C MET A 11 1.15 -6.95 -10.40
N LEU A 12 1.18 -8.24 -10.74
CA LEU A 12 1.41 -9.28 -9.75
C LEU A 12 2.89 -9.31 -9.41
N ILE A 13 3.20 -9.27 -8.12
CA ILE A 13 4.56 -9.33 -7.60
C ILE A 13 4.67 -10.47 -6.59
N SER A 14 5.83 -11.10 -6.54
CA SER A 14 6.18 -12.08 -5.50
C SER A 14 7.17 -11.43 -4.55
N VAL A 15 6.90 -11.52 -3.25
CA VAL A 15 7.74 -10.94 -2.18
C VAL A 15 7.96 -11.98 -1.08
N HIS A 16 9.14 -11.96 -0.46
CA HIS A 16 9.43 -12.78 0.71
C HIS A 16 9.15 -11.95 1.97
N ILE A 17 8.26 -12.45 2.83
CA ILE A 17 7.84 -11.78 4.07
C ILE A 17 7.92 -12.79 5.22
N PRO A 18 8.41 -12.40 6.41
CA PRO A 18 8.38 -13.25 7.59
C PRO A 18 6.97 -13.69 7.96
N ARG A 19 6.83 -14.95 8.38
CA ARG A 19 5.53 -15.56 8.71
C ARG A 19 4.70 -14.74 9.70
N ARG A 20 5.33 -14.19 10.75
CA ARG A 20 4.65 -13.36 11.77
C ARG A 20 3.99 -12.12 11.18
N MET A 21 4.59 -11.51 10.15
CA MET A 21 3.99 -10.34 9.49
C MET A 21 2.82 -10.74 8.59
N LEU A 22 2.90 -11.92 7.95
CA LEU A 22 1.80 -12.46 7.17
C LEU A 22 0.59 -12.79 8.05
N GLU A 23 0.83 -13.37 9.23
CA GLU A 23 -0.22 -13.66 10.23
C GLU A 23 -0.90 -12.36 10.69
N GLY A 24 -0.15 -11.32 11.02
CA GLY A 24 -0.72 -10.01 11.35
C GLY A 24 -1.53 -9.40 10.19
N LEU A 25 -1.10 -9.59 8.95
CA LEU A 25 -1.85 -9.13 7.77
C LEU A 25 -3.16 -9.92 7.57
N ASP A 26 -3.12 -11.23 7.80
CA ASP A 26 -4.30 -12.10 7.75
C ASP A 26 -5.32 -11.68 8.83
N GLU A 27 -4.88 -11.36 10.04
CA GLU A 27 -5.74 -10.84 11.11
C GLU A 27 -6.39 -9.50 10.76
N LEU A 28 -5.63 -8.58 10.17
CA LEU A 28 -6.15 -7.29 9.69
C LEU A 28 -7.18 -7.44 8.56
N ALA A 29 -7.02 -8.44 7.70
CA ALA A 29 -8.02 -8.74 6.69
C ALA A 29 -9.27 -9.40 7.32
N LYS A 30 -9.08 -10.31 8.28
CA LYS A 30 -10.17 -11.00 8.99
C LYS A 30 -11.01 -10.08 9.87
N SER A 31 -10.42 -9.02 10.43
CA SER A 31 -11.14 -8.03 11.22
C SER A 31 -12.13 -7.18 10.40
N GLY A 32 -12.15 -7.36 9.06
CA GLY A 32 -13.05 -6.64 8.16
C GLY A 32 -12.56 -5.24 7.79
N LEU A 33 -11.40 -4.81 8.32
CA LEU A 33 -10.81 -3.51 8.00
C LEU A 33 -10.33 -3.42 6.55
N PHE A 34 -9.89 -4.55 5.99
CA PHE A 34 -9.48 -4.64 4.59
C PHE A 34 -10.19 -5.81 3.89
N PRO A 35 -10.69 -5.62 2.65
CA PRO A 35 -11.38 -6.66 1.90
C PRO A 35 -10.46 -7.82 1.49
N SER A 36 -9.15 -7.60 1.46
CA SER A 36 -8.16 -8.64 1.19
C SER A 36 -6.79 -8.26 1.74
N ARG A 37 -5.93 -9.26 1.86
CA ARG A 37 -4.50 -9.10 2.18
C ARG A 37 -3.81 -8.17 1.19
N SER A 38 -4.13 -8.31 -0.09
CA SER A 38 -3.61 -7.46 -1.15
C SER A 38 -4.01 -5.99 -0.96
N GLU A 39 -5.23 -5.73 -0.49
CA GLU A 39 -5.68 -4.35 -0.21
C GLU A 39 -4.95 -3.77 1.01
N ALA A 40 -4.81 -4.55 2.08
CA ALA A 40 -4.06 -4.14 3.25
C ALA A 40 -2.59 -3.79 2.90
N ILE A 41 -1.93 -4.62 2.06
CA ILE A 41 -0.58 -4.34 1.56
C ILE A 41 -0.56 -3.05 0.73
N ARG A 42 -1.51 -2.87 -0.19
CA ARG A 42 -1.59 -1.66 -1.03
C ARG A 42 -1.72 -0.39 -0.20
N VAL A 43 -2.56 -0.42 0.83
CA VAL A 43 -2.77 0.70 1.76
C VAL A 43 -1.46 1.01 2.50
N ALA A 44 -0.82 0.00 3.09
CA ALA A 44 0.45 0.16 3.79
C ALA A 44 1.55 0.75 2.89
N VAL A 45 1.68 0.27 1.65
CA VAL A 45 2.65 0.79 0.66
C VAL A 45 2.33 2.24 0.28
N ARG A 46 1.06 2.57 0.03
CA ARG A 46 0.64 3.94 -0.30
C ARG A 46 0.97 4.91 0.82
N ASP A 47 0.63 4.55 2.06
CA ASP A 47 0.82 5.40 3.22
C ASP A 47 2.31 5.63 3.49
N LEU A 48 3.13 4.58 3.33
CA LEU A 48 4.59 4.68 3.39
C LEU A 48 5.14 5.65 2.32
N LEU A 49 4.70 5.51 1.07
CA LEU A 49 5.16 6.36 -0.04
C LEU A 49 4.76 7.83 0.15
N THR A 50 3.55 8.10 0.62
CA THR A 50 3.08 9.46 0.90
C THR A 50 3.89 10.09 2.02
N LYS A 51 4.04 9.38 3.15
CA LYS A 51 4.81 9.85 4.31
C LYS A 51 6.27 10.15 3.95
N GLU A 52 6.89 9.29 3.13
CA GLU A 52 8.27 9.49 2.69
C GLU A 52 8.41 10.65 1.71
N ARG A 53 7.44 10.85 0.81
CA ARG A 53 7.40 12.03 -0.08
C ARG A 53 7.26 13.33 0.70
N GLU A 54 6.40 13.37 1.71
CA GLU A 54 6.22 14.53 2.58
C GLU A 54 7.50 14.85 3.35
N ARG A 55 8.15 13.84 3.93
CA ARG A 55 9.46 14.01 4.59
C ARG A 55 10.51 14.61 3.65
N ARG A 56 10.60 14.13 2.41
CA ARG A 56 11.55 14.65 1.42
C ARG A 56 11.21 16.05 0.93
N ARG A 57 9.92 16.41 0.84
CA ARG A 57 9.47 17.77 0.48
C ARG A 57 9.68 18.78 1.62
N GLY A 58 9.51 18.33 2.87
CA GLY A 58 9.75 19.12 4.07
C GLY A 58 11.21 19.54 4.26
N SER A 59 12.16 18.89 3.58
CA SER A 59 13.58 19.26 3.58
C SER A 59 13.90 20.55 2.80
N GLY A 60 12.94 21.07 2.02
CA GLY A 60 13.11 22.27 1.19
C GLY A 60 12.51 23.56 1.75
N VAL A 61 11.95 23.55 2.97
CA VAL A 61 11.34 24.74 3.58
C VAL A 61 12.12 25.16 4.83
N ARG A 62 13.25 25.81 4.58
CA ARG A 62 13.68 27.00 5.33
C ARG A 62 13.47 28.13 4.30
N ARG A 63 12.49 29.06 4.36
CA ARG A 63 12.17 30.04 5.43
C ARG A 63 13.48 30.39 6.14
N GLU A 64 14.27 31.31 5.64
CA GLU A 64 14.03 32.77 5.53
C GLU A 64 15.02 33.38 4.52
#